data_AF-A0A6M0QPD7-F1
#
_entry.id   AF-A0A6M0QPD7-F1
#
_cell.length_a   1.000
_cell.length_b   1.000
_cell.length_c   1.000
_cell.angle_alpha   90.00
_cell.angle_beta   90.00
_cell.angle_gamma   90.00
#
_symmetry.space_group_name_H-M   'P 1'
#
loop_
_entity.id
_entity.type
_entity.pdbx_description
1 polymer ?
#
loop_
_entity_poly.entity_id
_entity_poly.type
_entity_poly.pdbx_seq_one_letter_code
_entity_poly.pdbx_strand_id
1 'polypeptide(L)'
;MTGLVLATCDRALGPSGAAPEWVHLLPDGKMTGRDGRTFELADAAGLVLAFQSSSIDLPIDYEHQNDKPEAKLSGPVPAAGWIKELKADESGLWGRVEWTATAREMIGR
;
A
#
# COMPACT_ATOMS: atom_id res chain seq x y z
N MET A 1 0.20 8.15 -26.58
CA MET A 1 -0.15 6.76 -26.25
C MET A 1 0.69 6.39 -25.04
N THR A 2 0.13 6.54 -23.84
CA THR A 2 0.80 6.19 -22.59
C THR A 2 0.87 4.67 -22.56
N GLY A 3 2.09 4.12 -22.67
CA GLY A 3 2.30 2.67 -22.73
C GLY A 3 1.81 1.99 -21.45
N LEU A 4 1.36 0.75 -21.58
CA LEU A 4 0.92 -0.08 -20.45
C LEU A 4 2.06 -0.17 -19.44
N VAL A 5 1.89 0.42 -18.25
CA VAL A 5 2.87 0.30 -17.18
C VAL A 5 2.69 -1.08 -16.57
N LEU A 6 3.76 -1.88 -16.56
CA LEU A 6 3.79 -3.08 -15.72
C LEU A 6 3.68 -2.61 -14.28
N ALA A 7 2.68 -3.08 -13.52
CA ALA A 7 2.46 -2.64 -12.14
C ALA A 7 3.69 -2.99 -11.28
N THR A 8 4.58 -2.02 -11.13
CA THR A 8 5.76 -2.08 -10.27
C THR A 8 5.62 -0.94 -9.27
N CYS A 9 4.97 -1.24 -8.15
CA CYS A 9 5.06 -0.37 -6.98
C CYS A 9 6.44 -0.58 -6.34
N ASP A 10 7.47 -0.01 -6.97
CA ASP A 10 8.84 -0.02 -6.46
C ASP A 10 9.08 1.26 -5.65
N ARG A 11 9.63 1.08 -4.45
CA ARG A 11 10.22 2.17 -3.68
C ARG A 11 11.54 1.66 -3.13
N ALA A 12 12.64 2.20 -3.65
CA ALA A 12 13.94 2.05 -3.02
C ALA A 12 13.90 2.58 -1.57
N LEU A 13 14.55 1.88 -0.64
CA LEU A 13 14.76 2.41 0.70
C LEU A 13 15.56 3.72 0.61
N GLY A 14 15.23 4.67 1.48
CA GLY A 14 15.99 5.92 1.58
C GLY A 14 17.44 5.65 2.01
N PRO A 15 18.35 6.63 1.90
CA PRO A 15 19.77 6.46 2.21
C PRO A 15 20.06 6.04 3.66
N SER A 16 19.10 6.20 4.59
CA SER A 16 19.19 5.70 5.96
C SER A 16 18.85 4.21 6.11
N GLY A 17 18.37 3.55 5.06
CA GLY A 17 17.83 2.19 5.10
C GLY A 17 16.50 2.08 5.84
N ALA A 18 15.98 3.15 6.46
CA ALA A 18 14.80 3.07 7.31
C ALA A 18 13.50 2.79 6.53
N ALA A 19 12.52 2.20 7.21
CA ALA A 19 11.18 2.01 6.67
C ALA A 19 10.61 3.34 6.14
N PRO A 20 10.11 3.38 4.89
CA PRO A 20 9.68 4.61 4.26
C PRO A 20 8.38 5.10 4.90
N GLU A 21 8.28 6.41 5.14
CA GLU A 21 7.05 7.00 5.66
C GLU A 21 5.89 6.92 4.63
N TRP A 22 6.22 7.08 3.34
CA TRP A 22 5.25 7.02 2.24
C TRP A 22 5.52 5.82 1.34
N VAL A 23 4.48 5.01 1.12
CA VAL A 23 4.51 3.81 0.28
C VAL A 23 3.66 4.04 -0.96
N HIS A 24 4.18 3.68 -2.14
CA HIS A 24 3.42 3.73 -3.39
C HIS A 24 2.45 2.54 -3.42
N LEU A 25 1.15 2.82 -3.45
CA LEU A 25 0.11 1.78 -3.35
C LEU A 25 -0.34 1.32 -4.73
N LEU A 26 -0.69 2.25 -5.62
CA LEU A 26 -1.10 1.97 -6.98
C LEU A 26 -0.54 3.03 -7.94
N PRO A 27 0.03 2.66 -9.09
CA PRO A 27 0.39 3.63 -10.13
C PRO A 27 -0.86 4.30 -10.73
N ASP A 28 -0.66 5.49 -11.29
CA ASP A 28 -1.73 6.19 -12.03
C ASP A 28 -2.18 5.44 -13.28
N GLY A 29 -3.47 5.55 -13.60
CA GLY A 29 -4.07 4.99 -14.81
C GLY A 29 -4.18 3.46 -14.84
N LYS A 30 -4.11 2.89 -16.05
CA LYS A 30 -4.28 1.46 -16.32
C LYS A 30 -2.98 0.70 -16.08
N MET A 31 -3.10 -0.42 -15.37
CA MET A 31 -1.98 -1.29 -15.03
C MET A 31 -2.34 -2.75 -15.25
N THR A 32 -1.35 -3.55 -15.64
CA THR A 32 -1.51 -5.00 -15.78
C THR A 32 -0.58 -5.70 -14.80
N GLY A 33 -1.17 -6.56 -13.97
CA GLY A 33 -0.45 -7.41 -13.03
C GLY A 33 0.34 -8.50 -13.74
N ARG A 34 1.31 -9.09 -13.04
CA ARG A 34 2.14 -10.19 -13.57
C ARG A 34 1.32 -11.38 -14.06
N ASP A 35 0.14 -11.59 -13.48
CA ASP A 35 -0.79 -12.66 -13.82
C ASP A 35 -1.74 -12.32 -15.00
N GLY A 36 -1.56 -11.17 -15.64
CA GLY A 36 -2.35 -10.72 -16.79
C GLY A 36 -3.66 -10.02 -16.44
N ARG A 37 -4.04 -9.94 -15.16
CA ARG A 37 -5.21 -9.13 -14.76
C ARG A 37 -4.93 -7.64 -14.95
N THR A 38 -5.97 -6.89 -15.33
CA THR A 38 -5.89 -5.45 -15.55
C THR A 38 -6.66 -4.70 -14.47
N PHE A 39 -6.07 -3.63 -13.95
CA PHE A 39 -6.63 -2.73 -12.95
C PHE A 39 -6.50 -1.29 -13.44
N GLU A 40 -7.29 -0.37 -12.89
CA GLU A 40 -7.26 1.05 -13.26
C GLU A 40 -7.49 1.92 -12.02
N LEU A 41 -6.58 2.85 -11.76
CA LEU A 41 -6.78 3.92 -10.80
C LEU A 41 -7.59 5.05 -11.47
N ALA A 42 -8.91 4.85 -11.56
CA ALA A 42 -9.77 5.75 -12.33
C ALA A 42 -10.07 7.10 -11.64
N ASP A 43 -10.12 7.12 -10.31
CA ASP A 43 -10.41 8.31 -9.51
C ASP A 43 -9.62 8.33 -8.20
N ALA A 44 -8.35 8.73 -8.29
CA ALA A 44 -7.47 8.82 -7.12
C ALA A 44 -7.97 9.87 -6.11
N ALA A 45 -8.54 10.98 -6.57
CA ALA A 45 -9.06 12.03 -5.70
C ALA A 45 -10.28 11.54 -4.90
N GLY A 46 -11.19 10.82 -5.54
CA GLY A 46 -12.32 10.18 -4.88
C GLY A 46 -11.88 9.17 -3.82
N LEU A 47 -10.83 8.39 -4.07
CA LEU A 47 -10.27 7.48 -3.06
C LEU A 47 -9.69 8.21 -1.85
N VAL A 48 -8.96 9.31 -2.06
CA VAL A 48 -8.44 10.14 -0.96
C VAL A 48 -9.60 10.67 -0.10
N LEU A 49 -10.64 11.22 -0.75
CA LEU A 49 -11.81 11.74 -0.04
C LEU A 49 -12.58 10.64 0.71
N ALA A 50 -12.77 9.47 0.07
CA ALA A 50 -13.42 8.33 0.70
C ALA A 50 -12.66 7.86 1.94
N PHE A 51 -11.33 7.74 1.84
CA PHE A 51 -10.47 7.37 2.96
C PHE A 51 -10.61 8.37 4.13
N GLN A 52 -10.49 9.67 3.85
CA GLN A 52 -10.66 10.73 4.85
C GLN A 52 -12.03 10.68 5.53
N SER A 53 -13.09 10.33 4.80
CA SER A 53 -14.45 10.21 5.34
C SER A 53 -14.65 8.97 6.23
N SER A 54 -13.88 7.90 6.01
CA SER A 54 -14.08 6.61 6.67
C SER A 54 -13.66 6.60 8.15
N SER A 55 -12.75 7.50 8.55
CA SER A 55 -12.12 7.50 9.89
C SER A 55 -11.52 6.14 10.31
N ILE A 56 -11.23 5.27 9.35
CA ILE A 56 -10.66 3.94 9.56
C ILE A 56 -9.24 3.93 9.03
N ASP A 57 -8.30 3.55 9.89
CA ASP A 57 -6.94 3.26 9.49
C ASP A 57 -6.89 1.89 8.80
N LEU A 58 -6.40 1.84 7.56
CA LEU A 58 -6.25 0.58 6.84
C LEU A 58 -4.97 -0.15 7.29
N PRO A 59 -5.06 -1.42 7.74
CA PRO A 59 -3.88 -2.16 8.17
C PRO A 59 -3.05 -2.63 6.97
N ILE A 60 -1.73 -2.59 7.13
CA ILE A 60 -0.77 -3.34 6.30
C ILE A 60 -0.40 -4.58 7.10
N ASP A 61 -0.53 -5.76 6.51
CA ASP A 61 -0.17 -7.03 7.14
C ASP A 61 1.11 -7.64 6.55
N TYR A 62 1.48 -8.81 7.03
CA TYR A 62 2.56 -9.61 6.49
C TYR A 62 1.99 -10.70 5.58
N GLU A 63 2.53 -10.86 4.37
CA GLU A 63 2.25 -12.01 3.49
C GLU A 63 0.75 -12.30 3.25
N HIS A 64 -0.06 -11.24 3.09
CA HIS A 64 -1.51 -11.32 2.88
C HIS A 64 -2.24 -12.11 3.97
N GLN A 65 -1.78 -12.04 5.22
CA GLN A 65 -2.35 -12.84 6.31
C GLN A 65 -3.83 -12.55 6.56
N ASN A 66 -4.32 -11.31 6.39
CA ASN A 66 -5.74 -10.98 6.54
C ASN A 66 -6.64 -11.70 5.54
N ASP A 67 -6.11 -12.05 4.37
CA ASP A 67 -6.86 -12.73 3.30
C ASP A 67 -6.89 -14.27 3.49
N LYS A 68 -6.11 -14.80 4.44
CA LYS A 68 -6.00 -16.24 4.67
C LYS A 68 -7.13 -16.75 5.57
N PRO A 69 -7.63 -17.98 5.36
CA PRO A 69 -8.68 -18.57 6.21
C PRO A 69 -8.31 -18.58 7.70
N GLU A 70 -7.03 -18.75 8.02
CA GLU A 70 -6.50 -18.81 9.38
C GLU A 70 -6.69 -17.49 10.15
N ALA A 71 -6.83 -16.35 9.47
CA ALA A 71 -7.15 -15.06 10.08
C ALA A 71 -8.46 -15.09 10.89
N LYS A 72 -9.39 -15.99 10.52
CA LYS A 72 -10.67 -16.16 11.21
C LYS A 72 -10.63 -17.17 12.35
N LEU A 73 -9.56 -17.97 12.43
CA LEU A 73 -9.52 -19.18 13.26
C LEU A 73 -8.43 -19.15 14.35
N SER A 74 -7.35 -18.40 14.15
CA SER A 74 -6.11 -18.53 14.93
C SER A 74 -5.74 -17.32 15.79
N GLY A 75 -6.62 -16.31 15.87
CA GLY A 75 -6.40 -15.10 16.67
C GLY A 75 -6.18 -13.85 15.80
N PRO A 76 -5.84 -12.71 16.41
CA PRO A 76 -5.68 -11.45 15.68
C PRO A 76 -4.50 -11.53 14.71
N VAL A 77 -4.72 -11.10 13.46
CA VAL A 77 -3.65 -10.94 12.48
C VAL A 77 -2.81 -9.71 12.84
N PRO A 78 -1.49 -9.85 13.04
CA PRO A 78 -0.64 -8.73 13.39
C PRO A 78 -0.48 -7.78 12.19
N ALA A 79 -0.75 -6.49 12.42
CA ALA A 79 -0.43 -5.46 11.45
C ALA A 79 1.09 -5.15 11.48
N ALA A 80 1.68 -4.96 10.30
CA ALA A 80 2.99 -4.34 10.13
C ALA A 80 2.92 -2.82 10.37
N GLY A 81 1.79 -2.21 10.03
CA GLY A 81 1.53 -0.79 10.24
C GLY A 81 0.12 -0.40 9.79
N TRP A 82 -0.14 0.90 9.80
CA TRP A 82 -1.43 1.47 9.44
C TRP A 82 -1.25 2.61 8.46
N ILE A 83 -2.05 2.63 7.39
CA ILE A 83 -2.16 3.78 6.50
C ILE A 83 -2.94 4.85 7.26
N LYS A 84 -2.30 6.00 7.47
CA LYS A 84 -2.84 7.16 8.20
C LYS A 84 -3.32 8.27 7.29
N GLU A 85 -2.85 8.28 6.05
CA GLU A 85 -3.11 9.34 5.09
C GLU A 85 -2.95 8.80 3.67
N LEU A 86 -3.78 9.28 2.74
CA LEU A 86 -3.61 9.05 1.32
C LEU A 86 -3.29 10.36 0.61
N LYS A 87 -2.42 10.28 -0.39
CA LYS A 87 -2.09 11.35 -1.34
C LYS A 87 -2.15 10.77 -2.76
N ALA A 88 -2.59 11.58 -3.71
CA ALA A 88 -2.43 11.30 -5.14
C ALA A 88 -1.47 12.33 -5.77
N ASP A 89 -0.60 11.88 -6.66
CA ASP A 89 0.22 12.73 -7.54
C ASP A 89 0.35 12.09 -8.95
N GLU A 90 1.15 12.67 -9.84
CA GLU A 90 1.31 12.17 -11.22
C GLU A 90 1.86 10.74 -11.31
N SER A 91 2.43 10.19 -10.23
CA SER A 91 2.93 8.82 -10.19
C SER A 91 1.88 7.81 -9.74
N GLY A 92 0.85 8.25 -9.01
CA GLY A 92 -0.24 7.40 -8.53
C GLY A 92 -0.70 7.72 -7.12
N LEU A 93 -1.22 6.70 -6.44
CA LEU A 93 -1.72 6.75 -5.08
C LEU A 93 -0.65 6.33 -4.07
N TRP A 94 -0.45 7.16 -3.05
CA TRP A 94 0.50 6.96 -1.97
C TRP A 94 -0.22 6.87 -0.63
N GLY A 95 0.31 6.02 0.26
CA GLY A 95 -0.14 5.91 1.65
C GLY A 95 0.97 6.31 2.63
N ARG A 96 0.66 7.19 3.58
CA ARG A 96 1.54 7.47 4.72
C ARG A 96 1.32 6.40 5.78
N VAL A 97 2.40 5.73 6.18
CA VAL A 97 2.31 4.56 7.05
C VAL A 97 2.90 4.84 8.43
N GLU A 98 2.10 4.58 9.46
CA GLU A 98 2.60 4.40 10.81
C GLU A 98 3.03 2.95 11.00
N TRP A 99 4.34 2.71 10.99
CA TRP A 99 4.92 1.39 11.17
C TRP A 99 5.03 0.98 12.63
N THR A 100 4.81 -0.31 12.90
CA THR A 100 5.18 -0.94 14.17
C THR A 100 6.71 -0.98 14.35
N ALA A 101 7.18 -1.12 15.59
CA ALA A 101 8.62 -1.27 15.86
C ALA A 101 9.21 -2.50 15.13
N THR A 102 8.49 -3.62 15.15
CA THR A 102 8.88 -4.86 14.45
C THR A 102 9.02 -4.64 12.95
N ALA A 103 8.04 -4.02 12.30
CA ALA A 103 8.11 -3.75 10.86
C ALA A 103 9.26 -2.80 10.51
N ARG A 104 9.50 -1.74 11.32
CA ARG A 104 10.64 -0.84 11.12
C ARG A 104 11.97 -1.58 11.14
N GLU A 105 12.12 -2.54 12.05
CA GLU A 105 13.33 -3.36 12.13
C GLU A 105 13.45 -4.35 10.97
N MET A 106 12.36 -4.94 10.51
CA MET A 106 12.38 -5.89 9.39
C MET A 106 12.66 -5.23 8.04
N ILE A 107 12.09 -4.05 7.80
CA ILE A 107 12.28 -3.28 6.56
C ILE A 107 13.65 -2.58 6.56
N GLY A 108 14.13 -2.19 7.75
CA GLY A 108 15.33 -1.38 7.94
C GLY A 108 16.68 -2.07 7.74
N ARG A 109 16.69 -3.34 7.35
CA ARG A 109 17.86 -4.23 7.31
C ARG A 109 18.17 -4.65 5.88
#